data_AF-A0A497FNM4-F1
#
_entry.id   AF-A0A497FNM4-F1
#
_cell.length_a   1.000
_cell.length_b   1.000
_cell.length_c   1.000
_cell.angle_alpha   90.00
_cell.angle_beta   90.00
_cell.angle_gamma   90.00
#
_symmetry.space_group_name_H-M   'P 1'
#
loop_
_entity.id
_entity.type
_entity.pdbx_description
1 polymer ?
#
loop_
_entity_poly.entity_id
_entity_poly.type
_entity_poly.pdbx_seq_one_letter_code
_entity_poly.pdbx_strand_id
1 'polypeptide(L)'
;MGEDRVSNYTAYGLGHESRTIVVLSPSVIGFIRRYLLSITPALIVFLFEVAWFLGVRYQLIDLNSPYLQQFKVGSSVVSFIGFIAPLFIITLLAWVLRSTESLLSLGLTLILPLIPSMYFAHQAGLIPVEDASSVLGLLAFILEGYPAYFKPSAYLASLLTLIKTEAYRRSIKYVVSDTGIEVKGGLLRRRSIYTPYNQVGRVVLEQSLLGRMFNYGTIILVSAAEWGSEYYARG
;
A
#
# COMPACT_ATOMS: atom_id res chain seq x y z
N MET A 1 -63.98 0.28 24.74
CA MET A 1 -62.80 0.81 25.46
C MET A 1 -61.74 -0.27 25.45
N GLY A 2 -60.93 -0.32 24.39
CA GLY A 2 -59.76 -1.20 24.33
C GLY A 2 -58.55 -0.38 24.73
N GLU A 3 -57.96 -0.67 25.89
CA GLU A 3 -56.64 -0.15 26.23
C GLU A 3 -55.63 -0.76 25.24
N ASP A 4 -55.15 0.06 24.31
CA ASP A 4 -53.92 -0.19 23.58
C ASP A 4 -52.78 -0.27 24.60
N ARG A 5 -52.54 -1.47 25.11
CA ARG A 5 -51.31 -1.81 25.83
C ARG A 5 -50.19 -1.83 24.79
N VAL A 6 -49.67 -0.65 24.50
CA VAL A 6 -48.40 -0.47 23.82
C VAL A 6 -47.37 -1.28 24.62
N SER A 7 -46.95 -2.39 24.02
CA SER A 7 -45.94 -3.29 24.54
C SER A 7 -44.72 -2.49 25.03
N ASN A 8 -44.31 -2.68 26.29
CA ASN A 8 -43.14 -2.00 26.86
C ASN A 8 -41.84 -2.20 26.02
N TYR A 9 -41.83 -3.15 25.08
CA TYR A 9 -40.73 -3.37 24.14
C TYR A 9 -40.65 -2.32 23.03
N THR A 10 -41.75 -1.69 22.60
CA THR A 10 -41.71 -0.63 21.58
C THR A 10 -41.23 0.72 22.15
N ALA A 11 -41.37 0.94 23.46
CA ALA A 11 -40.85 2.11 24.15
C ALA A 11 -39.31 2.12 24.27
N TYR A 12 -38.66 0.94 24.31
CA TYR A 12 -37.19 0.84 24.32
C TYR A 12 -36.53 1.19 22.98
N GLY A 13 -37.25 1.05 21.86
CA GLY A 13 -36.69 1.23 20.51
C GLY A 13 -36.67 2.68 20.00
N LEU A 14 -37.44 3.59 20.60
CA LEU A 14 -37.70 4.93 20.04
C LEU A 14 -36.96 6.07 20.75
N GLY A 15 -36.22 5.79 21.82
CA GLY A 15 -35.54 6.82 22.62
C GLY A 15 -34.20 6.42 23.24
N HIS A 16 -33.62 5.27 22.88
CA HIS A 16 -32.29 4.90 23.35
C HIS A 16 -31.23 5.57 22.48
N GLU A 17 -30.73 6.72 22.93
CA GLU A 17 -29.46 7.25 22.42
C GLU A 17 -28.36 6.25 22.78
N SER A 18 -27.77 5.60 21.77
CA SER A 18 -26.72 4.60 22.00
C SER A 18 -25.58 5.20 22.80
N ARG A 19 -25.33 4.69 24.00
CA ARG A 19 -24.24 5.19 24.82
C ARG A 19 -22.93 4.62 24.32
N THR A 20 -22.01 5.50 23.92
CA THR A 20 -20.65 5.10 23.54
C THR A 20 -19.90 4.68 24.80
N ILE A 21 -19.48 3.43 24.86
CA ILE A 21 -18.75 2.87 26.00
C ILE A 21 -17.26 3.16 25.83
N VAL A 22 -16.69 2.83 24.66
CA VAL A 22 -15.26 2.99 24.38
C VAL A 22 -15.02 3.39 22.93
N VAL A 23 -14.06 4.28 22.71
CA VAL A 23 -13.51 4.58 21.39
C VAL A 23 -12.06 4.14 21.35
N LEU A 24 -11.72 3.27 20.40
CA LEU A 24 -10.37 2.72 20.21
C LEU A 24 -9.82 3.09 18.84
N SER A 25 -8.49 3.10 18.74
CA SER A 25 -7.77 3.25 17.47
C SER A 25 -6.97 1.98 17.15
N PRO A 26 -6.82 1.65 15.86
CA PRO A 26 -6.08 0.46 15.45
C PRO A 26 -4.62 0.52 15.87
N SER A 27 -4.13 -0.63 16.34
CA SER A 27 -2.73 -0.81 16.69
C SER A 27 -1.82 -0.75 15.47
N VAL A 28 -0.57 -0.31 15.68
CA VAL A 28 0.47 -0.31 14.63
C VAL A 28 0.76 -1.74 14.16
N ILE A 29 0.76 -2.71 15.09
CA ILE A 29 1.03 -4.12 14.83
C ILE A 29 -0.04 -4.71 13.90
N GLY A 30 -1.32 -4.35 14.09
CA GLY A 30 -2.40 -4.76 13.19
C GLY A 30 -2.22 -4.27 11.75
N PHE A 31 -1.39 -3.23 11.54
CA PHE A 31 -1.07 -2.64 10.25
C PHE A 31 0.29 -3.06 9.70
N ILE A 32 1.05 -3.93 10.39
CA ILE A 32 2.43 -4.30 10.00
C ILE A 32 2.52 -4.81 8.56
N ARG A 33 1.55 -5.62 8.12
CA ARG A 33 1.48 -6.12 6.74
C ARG A 33 1.42 -4.97 5.74
N ARG A 34 0.63 -3.93 6.02
CA ARG A 34 0.48 -2.76 5.13
C ARG A 34 1.78 -1.95 5.07
N TYR A 35 2.44 -1.74 6.21
CA TYR A 35 3.73 -1.04 6.23
C TYR A 35 4.81 -1.81 5.46
N LEU A 36 4.88 -3.14 5.63
CA LEU A 36 5.81 -3.98 4.87
C LEU A 36 5.55 -3.86 3.36
N LEU A 37 4.28 -3.92 2.94
CA LEU A 37 3.90 -3.78 1.53
C LEU A 37 4.24 -2.40 0.97
N SER A 38 4.14 -1.33 1.77
CA SER A 38 4.53 0.02 1.37
C SER A 38 6.05 0.19 1.22
N ILE A 39 6.86 -0.55 1.99
CA ILE A 39 8.33 -0.48 1.95
C ILE A 39 8.92 -1.37 0.84
N THR A 40 8.12 -2.24 0.21
CA THR A 40 8.56 -3.21 -0.80
C THR A 40 9.53 -2.64 -1.85
N PRO A 41 9.28 -1.47 -2.49
CA PRO A 41 10.21 -0.95 -3.50
C PRO A 41 11.58 -0.57 -2.93
N ALA A 42 11.62 0.09 -1.77
CA ALA A 42 12.87 0.42 -1.09
C ALA A 42 13.65 -0.84 -0.69
N LEU A 43 12.94 -1.88 -0.22
CA LEU A 43 13.56 -3.16 0.14
C LEU A 43 14.18 -3.84 -1.10
N ILE A 44 13.50 -3.82 -2.24
CA ILE A 44 14.02 -4.37 -3.50
C ILE A 44 15.29 -3.63 -3.94
N VAL A 45 15.26 -2.28 -3.92
CA VAL A 45 16.44 -1.48 -4.27
C VAL A 45 17.60 -1.77 -3.32
N PHE A 46 17.34 -1.84 -2.02
CA PHE A 46 18.34 -2.18 -1.02
C PHE A 46 18.95 -3.57 -1.26
N LEU A 47 18.13 -4.60 -1.51
CA LEU A 47 18.63 -5.94 -1.82
C LEU A 47 19.49 -5.96 -3.08
N PHE A 48 19.11 -5.18 -4.09
CA PHE A 48 19.89 -5.05 -5.32
C PHE A 48 21.24 -4.37 -5.07
N GLU A 49 21.28 -3.33 -4.23
CA GLU A 49 22.53 -2.68 -3.82
C GLU A 49 23.44 -3.60 -3.02
N VAL A 50 22.87 -4.38 -2.10
CA VAL A 50 23.62 -5.38 -1.34
C VAL A 50 24.18 -6.45 -2.27
N ALA A 51 23.38 -6.98 -3.21
CA ALA A 51 23.85 -7.95 -4.20
C ALA A 51 24.99 -7.39 -5.04
N TRP A 52 24.86 -6.14 -5.51
CA TRP A 52 25.90 -5.44 -6.25
C TRP A 52 27.18 -5.26 -5.42
N PHE A 53 27.06 -4.82 -4.17
CA PHE A 53 28.18 -4.63 -3.26
C PHE A 53 28.92 -5.95 -2.96
N LEU A 54 28.18 -7.05 -2.81
CA LEU A 54 28.73 -8.39 -2.62
C LEU A 54 29.38 -8.98 -3.89
N GLY A 55 29.43 -8.23 -4.99
CA GLY A 55 30.03 -8.68 -6.24
C GLY A 55 29.19 -9.75 -6.94
N VAL A 56 27.92 -9.94 -6.54
CA VAL A 56 26.95 -10.73 -7.28
C VAL A 56 26.59 -9.93 -8.53
N ARG A 57 27.49 -9.96 -9.52
CA ARG A 57 27.23 -9.40 -10.83
C ARG A 57 26.17 -10.28 -11.47
N TYR A 58 25.04 -9.68 -11.81
CA TYR A 58 24.02 -10.34 -12.62
C TYR A 58 24.63 -10.65 -14.00
N GLN A 59 25.26 -11.82 -14.16
CA GLN A 59 25.64 -12.40 -15.45
C GLN A 59 24.40 -12.85 -16.26
N LEU A 60 23.23 -12.24 -16.03
CA LEU A 60 21.99 -12.58 -16.72
C LEU A 60 22.01 -12.14 -18.18
N ILE A 61 22.89 -11.20 -18.54
CA ILE A 61 23.09 -10.73 -19.91
C ILE A 61 24.61 -10.63 -20.14
N ASP A 62 25.15 -11.50 -20.98
CA ASP A 62 26.54 -11.38 -21.43
C ASP A 62 26.67 -10.12 -22.31
N LEU A 63 27.08 -9.02 -21.67
CA LEU A 63 27.38 -7.74 -22.30
C LEU A 63 28.48 -7.84 -23.38
N ASN A 64 29.23 -8.94 -23.40
CA ASN A 64 30.23 -9.23 -24.43
C ASN A 64 29.67 -10.03 -25.61
N SER A 65 28.36 -10.31 -25.66
CA SER A 65 27.81 -10.92 -26.87
C SER A 65 28.07 -9.98 -28.05
N PRO A 66 28.63 -10.49 -29.17
CA PRO A 66 28.97 -9.67 -30.33
C PRO A 66 27.74 -8.97 -30.92
N TYR A 67 26.54 -9.52 -30.68
CA TYR A 67 25.27 -8.92 -31.05
C TYR A 67 24.94 -7.65 -30.27
N LEU A 68 25.21 -7.58 -28.96
CA LEU A 68 24.90 -6.40 -28.13
C LEU A 68 25.89 -5.25 -28.34
N GLN A 69 27.15 -5.56 -28.66
CA GLN A 69 28.16 -4.55 -29.03
C GLN A 69 27.81 -3.84 -30.34
N GLN A 70 27.13 -4.52 -31.27
CA GLN A 70 26.73 -3.97 -32.57
C GLN A 70 25.66 -2.87 -32.45
N PHE A 71 24.81 -2.94 -31.42
CA PHE A 71 23.75 -1.95 -31.18
C PHE A 71 24.18 -0.79 -30.26
N LYS A 72 25.45 -0.72 -29.80
CA LYS A 72 25.88 0.19 -28.73
C LYS A 72 24.90 0.20 -27.56
N VAL A 73 24.32 -0.96 -27.23
CA VAL A 73 23.39 -1.12 -26.10
C VAL A 73 24.25 -0.95 -24.85
N GLY A 74 24.34 0.29 -24.40
CA GLY A 74 25.22 0.69 -23.32
C GLY A 74 24.85 -0.02 -22.01
N SER A 75 25.76 0.06 -21.04
CA SER A 75 25.55 -0.36 -19.66
C SER A 75 24.22 0.14 -19.05
N SER A 76 23.71 1.26 -19.57
CA SER A 76 22.42 1.86 -19.19
C SER A 76 21.21 0.95 -19.49
N VAL A 77 21.17 0.26 -20.64
CA VAL A 77 20.04 -0.59 -21.01
C VAL A 77 20.01 -1.87 -20.17
N VAL A 78 21.17 -2.47 -19.91
CA VAL A 78 21.25 -3.64 -19.02
C VAL A 78 20.87 -3.27 -17.60
N SER A 79 21.30 -2.09 -17.12
CA SER A 79 20.85 -1.57 -15.83
C SER A 79 19.33 -1.35 -15.80
N PHE A 80 18.78 -0.73 -16.84
CA PHE A 80 17.34 -0.49 -16.99
C PHE A 80 16.52 -1.78 -16.91
N ILE A 81 16.89 -2.80 -17.70
CA ILE A 81 16.22 -4.11 -17.69
C ILE A 81 16.37 -4.79 -16.32
N GLY A 82 17.57 -4.75 -15.73
CA GLY A 82 17.87 -5.35 -14.43
C GLY A 82 17.03 -4.77 -13.28
N PHE A 83 16.70 -3.47 -13.33
CA PHE A 83 15.87 -2.83 -12.32
C PHE A 83 14.37 -2.96 -12.58
N ILE A 84 13.93 -2.82 -13.83
CA ILE A 84 12.50 -2.72 -14.16
C ILE A 84 11.84 -4.08 -14.27
N ALA A 85 12.51 -5.08 -14.86
CA ALA A 85 11.88 -6.38 -15.06
C ALA A 85 11.44 -7.04 -13.73
N PRO A 86 12.26 -7.08 -12.66
CA PRO A 86 11.83 -7.62 -11.37
C PRO A 86 10.67 -6.83 -10.77
N LEU A 87 10.69 -5.50 -10.83
CA LEU A 87 9.60 -4.68 -10.33
C LEU A 87 8.29 -4.90 -11.10
N PHE A 88 8.36 -5.06 -12.42
CA PHE A 88 7.18 -5.31 -13.22
C PHE A 88 6.55 -6.67 -12.86
N ILE A 89 7.38 -7.71 -12.69
CA ILE A 89 6.93 -9.03 -12.22
C ILE A 89 6.26 -8.91 -10.84
N ILE A 90 6.88 -8.20 -9.91
CA ILE A 90 6.32 -8.03 -8.55
C ILE A 90 5.06 -7.17 -8.59
N THR A 91 4.95 -6.20 -9.51
CA THR A 91 3.75 -5.39 -9.71
C THR A 91 2.60 -6.24 -10.24
N LEU A 92 2.86 -7.12 -11.21
CA LEU A 92 1.87 -8.10 -11.69
C LEU A 92 1.44 -9.03 -10.57
N LEU A 93 2.37 -9.52 -9.75
CA LEU A 93 2.05 -10.34 -8.59
C LEU A 93 1.19 -9.57 -7.58
N ALA A 94 1.54 -8.32 -7.28
CA ALA A 94 0.79 -7.46 -6.38
C ALA A 94 -0.64 -7.20 -6.90
N TRP A 95 -0.80 -7.05 -8.22
CA TRP A 95 -2.09 -6.92 -8.88
C TRP A 95 -2.92 -8.20 -8.75
N VAL A 96 -2.34 -9.37 -9.03
CA VAL A 96 -2.98 -10.68 -8.87
C VAL A 96 -3.42 -10.91 -7.42
N LEU A 97 -2.57 -10.55 -6.46
CA LEU A 97 -2.86 -10.65 -5.02
C LEU A 97 -3.79 -9.54 -4.50
N ARG A 98 -4.25 -8.62 -5.38
CA ARG A 98 -5.07 -7.45 -5.04
C ARG A 98 -4.50 -6.61 -3.88
N SER A 99 -3.17 -6.53 -3.80
CA SER A 99 -2.44 -5.78 -2.77
C SER A 99 -2.35 -4.31 -3.17
N THR A 100 -3.36 -3.52 -2.79
CA THR A 100 -3.47 -2.10 -3.19
C THR A 100 -2.29 -1.25 -2.74
N GLU A 101 -1.71 -1.53 -1.56
CA GLU A 101 -0.57 -0.76 -1.04
C GLU A 101 0.74 -1.09 -1.78
N SER A 102 0.93 -2.35 -2.15
CA SER A 102 2.08 -2.75 -2.95
C SER A 102 1.96 -2.24 -4.39
N LEU A 103 0.76 -2.29 -4.98
CA LEU A 103 0.51 -1.76 -6.32
C LEU A 103 0.78 -0.25 -6.38
N LEU A 104 0.34 0.51 -5.37
CA LEU A 104 0.62 1.95 -5.32
C LEU A 104 2.10 2.26 -5.14
N SER A 105 2.80 1.57 -4.24
CA SER A 105 4.22 1.83 -3.99
C SER A 105 5.09 1.46 -5.20
N LEU A 106 4.83 0.30 -5.82
CA LEU A 106 5.53 -0.14 -7.03
C LEU A 106 5.17 0.72 -8.25
N GLY A 107 3.90 1.05 -8.42
CA GLY A 107 3.44 1.92 -9.50
C GLY A 107 4.06 3.32 -9.42
N LEU A 108 4.10 3.91 -8.22
CA LEU A 108 4.79 5.18 -8.00
C LEU A 108 6.29 5.08 -8.27
N THR A 109 6.92 3.97 -7.90
CA THR A 109 8.35 3.73 -8.18
C THR A 109 8.63 3.70 -9.68
N LEU A 110 7.71 3.18 -10.49
CA LEU A 110 7.87 3.13 -11.94
C LEU A 110 7.63 4.48 -12.62
N ILE A 111 6.71 5.29 -12.08
CA ILE A 111 6.26 6.55 -12.69
C ILE A 111 7.12 7.75 -12.25
N LEU A 112 7.44 7.86 -10.96
CA LEU A 112 8.19 8.98 -10.40
C LEU A 112 9.53 9.29 -11.09
N PRO A 113 10.36 8.31 -11.50
CA PRO A 113 11.64 8.61 -12.14
C PRO A 113 11.49 9.15 -13.56
N LEU A 114 10.32 8.98 -14.21
CA LEU A 114 10.10 9.48 -15.56
C LEU A 114 10.31 11.00 -15.60
N ILE A 115 9.58 11.78 -14.79
CA ILE A 115 9.61 13.26 -14.81
C ILE A 115 11.04 13.85 -14.66
N PRO A 116 11.83 13.51 -13.62
CA PRO A 116 13.18 14.03 -13.48
C PRO A 116 14.12 13.47 -14.55
N SER A 117 13.98 12.21 -14.95
CA SER A 117 14.75 11.70 -16.09
C SER A 117 14.49 12.53 -17.33
N MET A 118 13.24 12.99 -17.50
CA MET A 118 12.90 13.82 -18.64
C MET A 118 13.58 15.19 -18.59
N TYR A 119 13.48 15.84 -17.45
CA TYR A 119 13.98 17.19 -17.25
C TYR A 119 15.50 17.29 -17.38
N PHE A 120 16.22 16.36 -16.77
CA PHE A 120 17.68 16.41 -16.73
C PHE A 120 18.33 15.95 -18.04
N ALA A 121 17.74 14.98 -18.74
CA ALA A 121 18.24 14.60 -20.05
C ALA A 121 18.05 15.73 -21.08
N HIS A 122 16.98 16.54 -20.97
CA HIS A 122 16.84 17.77 -21.74
C HIS A 122 17.93 18.80 -21.40
N GLN A 123 18.20 19.03 -20.10
CA GLN A 123 19.25 19.99 -19.69
C GLN A 123 20.67 19.58 -20.09
N ALA A 124 20.97 18.28 -20.06
CA ALA A 124 22.29 17.76 -20.38
C ALA A 124 22.66 17.91 -21.85
N GLY A 125 21.75 18.38 -22.71
CA GLY A 125 21.99 18.55 -24.15
C GLY A 125 22.31 17.22 -24.85
N LEU A 126 21.93 16.09 -24.23
CA LEU A 126 22.23 14.75 -24.73
C LEU A 126 21.51 14.45 -26.07
N ILE A 127 20.54 15.29 -26.48
CA ILE A 127 19.80 15.15 -27.74
C ILE A 127 19.41 16.53 -28.29
N PRO A 128 19.59 16.80 -29.61
CA PRO A 128 19.03 17.97 -30.26
C PRO A 128 17.50 17.91 -30.27
N VAL A 129 16.85 19.06 -30.01
CA VAL A 129 15.38 19.22 -29.89
C VAL A 129 14.59 18.67 -31.09
N GLU A 130 15.25 18.54 -32.25
CA GLU A 130 14.68 18.01 -33.50
C GLU A 130 14.29 16.51 -33.39
N ASP A 131 15.07 15.69 -32.68
CA ASP A 131 14.84 14.24 -32.54
C ASP A 131 13.92 13.86 -31.36
N ALA A 132 13.64 14.80 -30.46
CA ALA A 132 12.76 14.57 -29.30
C ALA A 132 11.29 14.32 -29.66
N SER A 133 10.90 14.69 -30.89
CA SER A 133 9.58 14.39 -31.46
C SER A 133 9.45 12.94 -31.94
N SER A 134 10.58 12.24 -32.13
CA SER A 134 10.59 10.85 -32.56
C SER A 134 10.39 9.91 -31.38
N VAL A 135 9.62 8.83 -31.60
CA VAL A 135 9.42 7.76 -30.60
C VAL A 135 10.76 7.16 -30.16
N LEU A 136 11.74 7.10 -31.07
CA LEU A 136 13.09 6.60 -30.77
C LEU A 136 13.86 7.52 -29.82
N GLY A 137 13.77 8.85 -30.00
CA GLY A 137 14.38 9.83 -29.11
C GLY A 137 13.81 9.75 -27.69
N LEU A 138 12.48 9.60 -27.56
CA LEU A 138 11.83 9.40 -26.26
C LEU A 138 12.25 8.10 -25.57
N LEU A 139 12.45 7.03 -26.32
CA LEU A 139 12.92 5.75 -25.77
C LEU A 139 14.38 5.83 -25.30
N ALA A 140 15.27 6.43 -26.10
CA ALA A 140 16.68 6.62 -25.73
C ALA A 140 16.80 7.45 -24.43
N PHE A 141 15.99 8.51 -24.34
CA PHE A 141 15.89 9.38 -23.19
C PHE A 141 15.45 8.68 -21.90
N ILE A 142 14.42 7.82 -21.99
CA ILE A 142 14.01 6.98 -20.86
C ILE A 142 15.15 6.02 -20.49
N LEU A 143 15.80 5.36 -21.45
CA LEU A 143 16.83 4.37 -21.17
C LEU A 143 18.08 4.95 -20.48
N GLU A 144 18.45 6.20 -20.80
CA GLU A 144 19.65 6.83 -20.26
C GLU A 144 19.42 7.56 -18.94
N GLY A 145 18.32 8.33 -18.82
CA GLY A 145 18.04 9.11 -17.61
C GLY A 145 17.42 8.28 -16.47
N TYR A 146 16.62 7.27 -16.80
CA TYR A 146 15.81 6.54 -15.81
C TYR A 146 16.63 5.83 -14.72
N PRO A 147 17.73 5.12 -15.02
CA PRO A 147 18.50 4.41 -13.99
C PRO A 147 19.04 5.33 -12.88
N ALA A 148 19.39 6.58 -13.20
CA ALA A 148 19.90 7.54 -12.23
C ALA A 148 18.83 7.96 -11.21
N TYR A 149 17.59 8.14 -11.65
CA TYR A 149 16.49 8.62 -10.79
C TYR A 149 15.65 7.49 -10.20
N PHE A 150 15.88 6.26 -10.61
CA PHE A 150 15.13 5.10 -10.15
C PHE A 150 15.24 4.88 -8.64
N LYS A 151 16.48 4.85 -8.11
CA LYS A 151 16.75 4.63 -6.68
C LYS A 151 16.08 5.67 -5.78
N PRO A 152 16.31 7.00 -5.96
CA PRO A 152 15.65 7.99 -5.12
C PRO A 152 14.13 7.94 -5.25
N SER A 153 13.61 7.61 -6.43
CA SER A 153 12.16 7.48 -6.65
C SER A 153 11.56 6.29 -5.89
N ALA A 154 12.25 5.16 -5.78
CA ALA A 154 11.79 4.00 -5.01
C ALA A 154 11.69 4.30 -3.51
N TYR A 155 12.69 5.00 -2.96
CA TYR A 155 12.66 5.45 -1.56
C TYR A 155 11.54 6.47 -1.34
N LEU A 156 11.35 7.42 -2.26
CA LEU A 156 10.29 8.41 -2.19
C LEU A 156 8.89 7.78 -2.28
N ALA A 157 8.68 6.83 -3.21
CA ALA A 157 7.44 6.09 -3.35
C ALA A 157 7.10 5.31 -2.06
N SER A 158 8.10 4.67 -1.47
CA SER A 158 7.95 3.94 -0.20
C SER A 158 7.57 4.88 0.94
N LEU A 159 8.20 6.06 1.02
CA LEU A 159 7.87 7.09 2.00
C LEU A 159 6.44 7.62 1.84
N LEU A 160 6.04 7.97 0.61
CA LEU A 160 4.69 8.48 0.32
C LEU A 160 3.60 7.46 0.68
N THR A 161 3.83 6.19 0.35
CA THR A 161 2.88 5.12 0.68
C THR A 161 2.86 4.76 2.17
N LEU A 162 3.99 4.88 2.87
CA LEU A 162 4.02 4.82 4.33
C LEU A 162 3.21 5.94 4.98
N ILE A 163 3.39 7.19 4.54
CA ILE A 163 2.63 8.34 5.03
C ILE A 163 1.13 8.12 4.79
N LYS A 164 0.75 7.70 3.58
CA LYS A 164 -0.64 7.36 3.24
C LYS A 164 -1.18 6.27 4.16
N THR A 165 -0.41 5.21 4.41
CA THR A 165 -0.81 4.09 5.26
C THR A 165 -1.01 4.54 6.71
N GLU A 166 -0.12 5.37 7.23
CA GLU A 166 -0.23 5.92 8.58
C GLU A 166 -1.43 6.88 8.70
N ALA A 167 -1.64 7.74 7.71
CA ALA A 167 -2.82 8.62 7.64
C ALA A 167 -4.11 7.80 7.60
N TYR A 168 -4.13 6.72 6.81
CA TYR A 168 -5.26 5.80 6.74
C TYR A 168 -5.51 5.10 8.08
N ARG A 169 -4.47 4.58 8.75
CA ARG A 169 -4.58 3.97 10.08
C ARG A 169 -5.16 4.94 11.10
N ARG A 170 -4.66 6.19 11.15
CA ARG A 170 -5.14 7.23 12.07
C ARG A 170 -6.59 7.65 11.79
N SER A 171 -7.06 7.51 10.55
CA SER A 171 -8.44 7.82 10.18
C SER A 171 -9.47 6.82 10.75
N ILE A 172 -9.03 5.62 11.15
CA ILE A 172 -9.92 4.56 11.61
C ILE A 172 -10.16 4.66 13.12
N LYS A 173 -11.43 4.54 13.51
CA LYS A 173 -11.92 4.53 14.88
C LYS A 173 -12.89 3.37 15.06
N TYR A 174 -12.66 2.59 16.11
CA TYR A 174 -13.60 1.57 16.57
C TYR A 174 -14.42 2.19 17.71
N VAL A 175 -15.74 2.20 17.57
CA VAL A 175 -16.67 2.73 18.56
C VAL A 175 -17.48 1.56 19.08
N VAL A 176 -17.35 1.26 20.36
CA VAL A 176 -18.11 0.21 21.04
C VAL A 176 -19.26 0.90 21.78
N SER A 177 -20.49 0.60 21.41
CA SER A 177 -21.71 1.07 22.08
C SER A 177 -22.36 -0.04 22.89
N ASP A 178 -23.41 0.31 23.61
CA ASP A 178 -24.36 -0.60 24.26
C ASP A 178 -25.14 -1.49 23.28
N THR A 179 -25.35 -1.02 22.04
CA THR A 179 -26.13 -1.71 21.01
C THR A 179 -25.31 -2.52 20.00
N GLY A 180 -24.04 -2.18 19.82
CA GLY A 180 -23.18 -2.85 18.84
C GLY A 180 -21.78 -2.24 18.73
N ILE A 181 -21.12 -2.57 17.63
CA ILE A 181 -19.77 -2.10 17.33
C ILE A 181 -19.78 -1.40 15.98
N GLU A 182 -19.27 -0.17 15.96
CA GLU A 182 -19.18 0.65 14.77
C GLU A 182 -17.72 0.88 14.39
N VAL A 183 -17.36 0.54 13.15
CA VAL A 183 -16.06 0.84 12.57
C VAL A 183 -16.23 2.06 11.66
N LYS A 184 -15.71 3.21 12.08
CA LYS A 184 -15.69 4.45 11.29
C LYS A 184 -14.30 4.68 10.75
N GLY A 185 -14.16 5.02 9.47
CA GLY A 185 -12.87 5.45 8.94
C GLY A 185 -12.85 5.72 7.46
N GLY A 186 -11.67 6.02 6.95
CA GLY A 186 -11.42 6.29 5.55
C GLY A 186 -10.78 7.65 5.33
N LEU A 187 -9.80 7.67 4.42
CA LEU A 187 -9.00 8.86 4.13
C LEU A 187 -9.75 9.85 3.23
N LEU A 188 -10.27 9.37 2.09
CA LEU A 188 -11.05 10.21 1.15
C LEU A 188 -12.56 10.06 1.31
N ARG A 189 -13.05 8.82 1.50
CA ARG A 189 -14.47 8.54 1.73
C ARG A 189 -14.62 7.97 3.13
N ARG A 190 -15.42 8.64 3.95
CA ARG A 190 -15.82 8.13 5.26
C ARG A 190 -16.78 6.97 5.05
N ARG A 191 -16.41 5.79 5.52
CA ARG A 191 -17.27 4.62 5.60
C ARG A 191 -17.50 4.32 7.07
N SER A 192 -18.76 4.17 7.47
CA SER A 192 -19.09 3.54 8.75
C SER A 192 -19.73 2.19 8.48
N ILE A 193 -19.33 1.20 9.25
CA ILE A 193 -19.93 -0.12 9.26
C ILE A 193 -20.38 -0.35 10.69
N TYR A 194 -21.68 -0.50 10.88
CA TYR A 194 -22.28 -0.80 12.17
C TYR A 194 -22.68 -2.27 12.21
N THR A 195 -22.24 -2.99 13.25
CA THR A 195 -22.57 -4.40 13.46
C THR A 195 -23.25 -4.53 14.84
N PRO A 196 -24.55 -4.85 14.89
CA PRO A 196 -25.26 -5.05 16.16
C PRO A 196 -24.83 -6.34 16.85
N TYR A 197 -24.89 -6.38 18.19
CA TYR A 197 -24.39 -7.54 18.97
C TYR A 197 -25.10 -8.86 18.67
N ASN A 198 -26.37 -8.82 18.25
CA ASN A 198 -27.11 -10.01 17.85
C ASN A 198 -26.53 -10.71 16.60
N GLN A 199 -25.70 -10.01 15.81
CA GLN A 199 -25.01 -10.56 14.63
C GLN A 199 -23.57 -10.98 14.93
N VAL A 200 -23.04 -10.62 16.10
CA VAL A 200 -21.67 -10.93 16.50
C VAL A 200 -21.65 -12.29 17.21
N GLY A 201 -21.05 -13.28 16.58
CA GLY A 201 -20.86 -14.60 17.19
C GLY A 201 -19.72 -14.62 18.21
N ARG A 202 -18.62 -13.91 17.92
CA ARG A 202 -17.46 -13.81 18.80
C ARG A 202 -16.74 -12.48 18.63
N VAL A 203 -16.30 -11.88 19.73
CA VAL A 203 -15.40 -10.72 19.75
C VAL A 203 -14.04 -11.17 20.26
N VAL A 204 -12.98 -10.96 19.48
CA VAL A 204 -11.60 -11.18 19.92
C VAL A 204 -10.92 -9.82 20.02
N LEU A 205 -10.45 -9.47 21.21
CA LEU A 205 -9.64 -8.28 21.43
C LEU A 205 -8.17 -8.69 21.47
N GLU A 206 -7.42 -8.32 20.44
CA GLU A 206 -5.97 -8.47 20.42
C GLU A 206 -5.32 -7.19 20.92
N GLN A 207 -4.74 -7.24 22.11
CA GLN A 207 -3.98 -6.15 22.71
C GLN A 207 -2.58 -6.64 23.07
N SER A 208 -1.56 -5.99 22.51
CA SER A 208 -0.17 -6.17 22.95
C SER A 208 0.06 -5.52 24.30
N LEU A 209 1.18 -5.83 24.96
CA LEU A 209 1.55 -5.26 26.25
C LEU A 209 1.63 -3.71 26.18
N LEU A 210 2.19 -3.19 25.10
CA LEU A 210 2.17 -1.76 24.77
C LEU A 210 0.75 -1.26 24.45
N GLY A 211 -0.06 -2.08 23.79
CA GLY A 211 -1.48 -1.77 23.53
C GLY A 211 -2.29 -1.54 24.80
N ARG A 212 -2.02 -2.29 25.88
CA ARG A 212 -2.66 -2.08 27.18
C ARG A 212 -2.23 -0.76 27.83
N MET A 213 -0.95 -0.40 27.72
CA MET A 213 -0.42 0.85 28.29
C MET A 213 -0.94 2.10 27.57
N PHE A 214 -1.06 2.05 26.24
CA PHE A 214 -1.46 3.19 25.41
C PHE A 214 -2.89 3.11 24.87
N ASN A 215 -3.68 2.15 25.38
CA ASN A 215 -5.07 1.92 25.03
C ASN A 215 -5.31 1.71 23.51
N TYR A 216 -4.40 0.96 22.87
CA TYR A 216 -4.53 0.50 21.48
C TYR A 216 -4.82 -1.00 21.45
N GLY A 217 -5.80 -1.40 20.64
CA GLY A 217 -6.17 -2.80 20.47
C GLY A 217 -6.86 -3.00 19.14
N THR A 218 -6.77 -4.22 18.62
CA THR A 218 -7.50 -4.61 17.43
C THR A 218 -8.72 -5.41 17.87
N ILE A 219 -9.91 -4.91 17.55
CA ILE A 219 -11.15 -5.67 17.73
C ILE A 219 -11.39 -6.47 16.45
N ILE A 220 -11.49 -7.80 16.59
CA ILE A 220 -11.86 -8.71 15.53
C ILE A 220 -13.27 -9.21 15.83
N LEU A 221 -14.21 -8.86 14.95
CA LEU A 221 -15.59 -9.33 15.02
C LEU A 221 -15.72 -10.57 14.13
N VAL A 222 -16.20 -11.67 14.70
CA VAL A 222 -16.56 -12.88 13.97
C VAL A 222 -18.09 -12.97 13.99
N SER A 223 -18.70 -12.87 12.81
CA SER A 223 -20.15 -12.97 12.64
C SER A 223 -20.65 -14.39 12.94
N ALA A 224 -21.84 -14.50 13.54
CA ALA A 224 -22.45 -15.80 13.85
C ALA A 224 -22.85 -16.59 12.59
N ALA A 225 -23.12 -15.91 11.47
CA ALA A 225 -23.57 -16.54 10.22
C ALA A 225 -22.42 -17.00 9.31
N GLU A 226 -21.18 -16.61 9.63
CA GLU A 226 -20.02 -16.73 8.76
C GLU A 226 -18.89 -17.50 9.48
N TRP A 227 -19.14 -18.79 9.76
CA TRP A 227 -18.10 -19.72 10.20
C TRP A 227 -17.11 -19.96 9.06
N GLY A 228 -15.93 -19.35 9.13
CA GLY A 228 -14.82 -19.58 8.19
C GLY A 228 -14.41 -18.37 7.35
N SER A 229 -15.26 -17.34 7.28
CA SER A 229 -14.84 -16.02 6.80
C SER A 229 -14.50 -15.13 7.99
N GLU A 230 -13.29 -15.34 8.52
CA GLU A 230 -12.55 -14.29 9.18
C GLU A 230 -12.24 -13.20 8.14
N TYR A 231 -13.26 -12.50 7.62
CA TYR A 231 -13.06 -11.27 6.89
C TYR A 231 -12.70 -10.22 7.91
N TYR A 232 -11.43 -10.29 8.30
CA TYR A 232 -10.56 -9.19 8.60
C TYR A 232 -11.31 -7.85 8.61
N ALA A 233 -11.68 -7.41 9.81
CA ALA A 233 -11.71 -5.99 10.15
C ALA A 233 -10.30 -5.35 10.07
N ARG A 234 -9.37 -5.97 9.32
CA ARG A 234 -8.16 -5.35 8.80
C ARG A 234 -8.58 -4.73 7.48
N GLY A 235 -8.92 -3.44 7.57
CA GLY A 235 -9.05 -2.58 6.40
C GLY A 235 -7.91 -2.80 5.45
#